data_AF-A0A7S3K206-F1
#
_entry.id   AF-A0A7S3K206-F1
#
_cell.length_a   1.000
_cell.length_b   1.000
_cell.length_c   1.000
_cell.angle_alpha   90.00
_cell.angle_beta   90.00
_cell.angle_gamma   90.00
#
_symmetry.space_group_name_H-M   'P 1'
#
loop_
_entity.id
_entity.type
_entity.pdbx_description
1 polymer ?
#
loop_
_entity_poly.entity_id
_entity_poly.type
_entity_poly.pdbx_seq_one_letter_code
_entity_poly.pdbx_strand_id
1 'polypeptide(L)'
;MPSIVAALGLVFTRIGVAIMLKLMLGGDDFVFLAPFMARARQWRLKLGMGAKYLISVVFLTLLACAIAESINVAADRMTDASLVDKIISSVAASLLIMYATYMAWEEGWCGQKEKSIIQKATMYGSFGGEEEPPTADINIVEKEEELSPLKKGIVNFLLNLDKFLNMVCCVREEETKSTPTNPDDQGVIVVAFLASMDDFIVYFTLALSGQIAWYELVLGVMIGAALIATLVAILLESSDKLADFIEKVPIPLVLFGLAAFIIVSAWTGMAGHSIGISHHHNQDGDSRRRLGQRY
;
A
#
# COMPACT_ATOMS: atom_id res chain seq x y z
N MET A 1 18.81 30.00 -24.69
CA MET A 1 17.34 30.06 -24.51
C MET A 1 16.60 28.84 -25.06
N PRO A 2 16.83 28.33 -26.29
CA PRO A 2 16.14 27.12 -26.77
C PRO A 2 16.39 25.87 -25.89
N SER A 3 17.53 25.82 -25.18
CA SER A 3 17.87 24.74 -24.25
C SER A 3 16.97 24.66 -23.01
N ILE A 4 16.50 25.79 -22.47
CA ILE A 4 15.68 25.81 -21.25
C ILE A 4 14.26 25.30 -21.55
N VAL A 5 13.69 25.74 -22.67
CA VAL A 5 12.36 25.31 -23.12
C VAL A 5 12.34 23.81 -23.39
N ALA A 6 13.39 23.28 -24.03
CA ALA A 6 13.53 21.85 -24.27
C ALA A 6 13.63 21.03 -22.97
N ALA A 7 14.43 21.51 -22.00
CA ALA A 7 14.56 20.86 -20.70
C ALA A 7 13.23 20.83 -19.93
N LEU A 8 12.51 21.95 -19.88
CA LEU A 8 11.19 22.02 -19.25
C LEU A 8 10.18 21.09 -19.95
N GLY A 9 10.18 21.04 -21.28
CA GLY A 9 9.32 20.15 -22.04
C GLY A 9 9.55 18.67 -21.70
N LEU A 10 10.80 18.26 -21.47
CA LEU A 10 11.12 16.90 -21.04
C LEU A 10 10.58 16.58 -19.65
N VAL A 11 10.74 17.49 -18.68
CA VAL A 11 10.21 17.34 -17.31
C VAL A 11 8.69 17.19 -17.34
N PHE A 12 7.97 18.06 -18.06
CA PHE A 12 6.51 17.97 -18.19
C PHE A 12 6.07 16.67 -18.84
N THR A 13 6.81 16.19 -19.85
CA THR A 13 6.50 14.91 -20.51
C THR A 13 6.62 13.75 -19.52
N ARG A 14 7.68 13.72 -18.69
CA ARG A 14 7.89 12.67 -17.69
C ARG A 14 6.83 12.70 -16.58
N ILE A 15 6.47 13.89 -16.10
CA ILE A 15 5.34 14.05 -15.17
C ILE A 15 4.05 13.53 -15.82
N GLY A 16 3.80 13.86 -17.09
CA GLY A 16 2.66 13.36 -17.86
C GLY A 16 2.62 11.83 -17.96
N VAL A 17 3.76 11.19 -18.18
CA VAL A 17 3.88 9.72 -18.17
C VAL A 17 3.53 9.15 -16.79
N ALA A 18 4.05 9.74 -15.71
CA ALA A 18 3.72 9.31 -14.35
C ALA A 18 2.23 9.49 -14.00
N ILE A 19 1.57 10.55 -14.49
CA ILE A 19 0.12 10.74 -14.37
C ILE A 19 -0.62 9.61 -15.10
N MET A 20 -0.28 9.37 -16.38
CA MET A 20 -0.94 8.33 -17.19
C MET A 20 -0.74 6.94 -16.60
N LEU A 21 0.45 6.68 -16.06
CA LEU A 21 0.75 5.45 -15.36
C LEU A 21 -0.15 5.25 -14.15
N LYS A 22 -0.28 6.26 -13.27
CA LYS A 22 -1.19 6.17 -12.10
C LYS A 22 -2.64 5.97 -12.53
N LEU A 23 -3.09 6.60 -13.62
CA LEU A 23 -4.44 6.41 -14.14
C LEU A 23 -4.66 5.00 -14.71
N MET A 24 -3.63 4.39 -15.30
CA MET A 24 -3.69 3.03 -15.83
C MET A 24 -3.63 1.97 -14.73
N LEU A 25 -2.82 2.19 -13.70
CA LEU A 25 -2.66 1.25 -12.60
C LEU A 25 -3.76 1.39 -11.55
N GLY A 26 -4.15 2.63 -11.19
CA GLY A 26 -5.13 2.92 -10.15
C GLY A 26 -6.59 2.65 -10.51
N GLY A 27 -6.84 1.72 -11.44
CA GLY A 27 -8.17 1.19 -11.69
C GLY A 27 -8.69 0.38 -10.50
N ASP A 28 -7.81 -0.29 -9.77
CA ASP A 28 -8.14 -1.00 -8.54
C ASP A 28 -8.40 -0.01 -7.39
N ASP A 29 -7.63 1.09 -7.29
CA ASP A 29 -7.90 2.17 -6.32
C ASP A 29 -9.33 2.70 -6.46
N PHE A 30 -9.86 2.80 -7.68
CA PHE A 30 -11.26 3.19 -7.91
C PHE A 30 -12.22 2.23 -7.20
N VAL A 31 -11.99 0.92 -7.34
CA VAL A 31 -12.83 -0.12 -6.74
C VAL A 31 -12.70 -0.11 -5.22
N PHE A 32 -11.51 0.16 -4.68
CA PHE A 32 -11.29 0.22 -3.23
C PHE A 32 -11.83 1.50 -2.61
N LEU A 33 -11.69 2.65 -3.27
CA LEU A 33 -12.11 3.95 -2.75
C LEU A 33 -13.64 4.12 -2.79
N ALA A 34 -14.29 3.53 -3.80
CA ALA A 34 -15.70 3.79 -4.07
C ALA A 34 -16.66 3.37 -2.93
N PRO A 35 -16.55 2.19 -2.30
CA PRO A 35 -17.42 1.80 -1.18
C PRO A 35 -17.32 2.73 0.01
N PHE A 36 -16.12 3.23 0.34
CA PHE A 36 -15.95 4.18 1.43
C PHE A 36 -16.52 5.54 1.09
N MET A 37 -16.25 6.05 -0.12
CA MET A 37 -16.81 7.31 -0.59
C MET A 37 -18.34 7.27 -0.74
N ALA A 38 -18.92 6.12 -1.07
CA ALA A 38 -20.37 5.95 -1.19
C ALA A 38 -21.08 6.10 0.16
N ARG A 39 -20.50 5.57 1.25
CA ARG A 39 -21.06 5.68 2.61
C ARG A 39 -21.04 7.10 3.16
N ALA A 40 -20.13 7.95 2.68
CA ALA A 40 -20.04 9.33 3.12
C ALA A 40 -21.06 10.23 2.40
N ARG A 41 -22.19 10.52 3.08
CA ARG A 41 -23.25 11.38 2.52
C ARG A 41 -22.84 12.83 2.28
N GLN A 42 -21.87 13.36 3.04
CA GLN A 42 -21.43 14.76 2.91
C GLN A 42 -20.17 14.88 2.05
N TRP A 43 -20.16 15.84 1.13
CA TRP A 43 -19.00 16.11 0.26
C TRP A 43 -17.69 16.36 1.04
N ARG A 44 -17.76 17.04 2.19
CA ARG A 44 -16.57 17.28 3.05
C ARG A 44 -15.98 15.98 3.61
N LEU A 45 -16.82 14.99 3.90
CA LEU A 45 -16.37 13.67 4.35
C LEU A 45 -15.68 12.91 3.21
N LYS A 46 -16.27 12.92 2.01
CA LYS A 46 -15.67 12.37 0.79
C LYS A 46 -14.30 12.98 0.50
N LEU A 47 -14.20 14.31 0.54
CA LEU A 47 -12.95 15.03 0.29
C LEU A 47 -11.87 14.69 1.34
N GLY A 48 -12.26 14.57 2.60
CA GLY A 48 -11.34 14.13 3.65
C GLY A 48 -10.85 12.68 3.48
N MET A 49 -11.68 11.77 2.96
CA MET A 49 -11.22 10.41 2.60
C MET A 49 -10.29 10.43 1.39
N GLY A 50 -10.62 11.22 0.36
CA GLY A 50 -9.74 11.43 -0.79
C GLY A 50 -8.36 11.97 -0.38
N ALA A 51 -8.31 12.89 0.59
CA ALA A 51 -7.06 13.40 1.14
C ALA A 51 -6.26 12.33 1.89
N LYS A 52 -6.90 11.48 2.71
CA LYS A 52 -6.24 10.35 3.39
C LYS A 52 -5.64 9.36 2.37
N TYR A 53 -6.39 9.04 1.32
CA TYR A 53 -5.90 8.22 0.21
C TYR A 53 -4.68 8.86 -0.47
N LEU A 54 -4.76 10.16 -0.81
CA LEU A 54 -3.67 10.88 -1.45
C LEU A 54 -2.39 10.87 -0.60
N ILE A 55 -2.50 11.12 0.71
CA ILE A 55 -1.37 11.06 1.65
C ILE A 55 -0.73 9.67 1.65
N SER A 56 -1.56 8.62 1.67
CA SER A 56 -1.09 7.23 1.68
C SER A 56 -0.33 6.89 0.40
N VAL A 57 -0.85 7.28 -0.77
CA VAL A 57 -0.19 7.08 -2.08
C VAL A 57 1.14 7.83 -2.14
N VAL A 58 1.18 9.10 -1.71
CA VAL A 58 2.41 9.91 -1.71
C VAL A 58 3.45 9.28 -0.79
N PHE A 59 3.04 8.83 0.40
CA PHE A 59 3.93 8.14 1.33
C PHE A 59 4.54 6.88 0.71
N LEU A 60 3.72 6.01 0.11
CA LEU A 60 4.18 4.81 -0.58
C LEU A 60 5.14 5.13 -1.74
N THR A 61 4.85 6.16 -2.51
CA THR A 61 5.71 6.59 -3.62
C THR A 61 7.07 7.09 -3.11
N LEU A 62 7.08 7.88 -2.04
CA LEU A 62 8.31 8.34 -1.39
C LEU A 62 9.12 7.19 -0.81
N LEU A 63 8.44 6.22 -0.19
CA LEU A 63 9.08 5.01 0.32
C LEU A 63 9.72 4.21 -0.82
N ALA A 64 9.03 4.05 -1.95
CA ALA A 64 9.56 3.39 -3.14
C ALA A 64 10.82 4.10 -3.66
N CYS A 65 10.76 5.43 -3.82
CA CYS A 65 11.92 6.24 -4.22
C CYS A 65 13.09 6.10 -3.24
N ALA A 66 12.84 6.15 -1.93
CA ALA A 66 13.88 6.05 -0.91
C ALA A 66 14.58 4.68 -0.93
N ILE A 67 13.83 3.60 -1.10
CA ILE A 67 14.39 2.25 -1.22
C ILE A 67 15.18 2.12 -2.53
N ALA A 68 14.67 2.64 -3.64
CA ALA A 68 15.37 2.61 -4.92
C ALA A 68 16.71 3.36 -4.87
N GLU A 69 16.75 4.56 -4.29
CA GLU A 69 17.98 5.32 -4.09
C GLU A 69 18.96 4.59 -3.17
N SER A 70 18.46 3.99 -2.09
CA SER A 70 19.29 3.17 -1.18
C SER A 70 19.94 1.99 -1.90
N ILE A 71 19.20 1.35 -2.81
CA ILE A 71 19.70 0.25 -3.64
C ILE A 71 20.71 0.75 -4.67
N ASN A 72 20.47 1.88 -5.35
CA ASN A 72 21.43 2.43 -6.30
C ASN A 72 22.77 2.75 -5.61
N VAL A 73 22.73 3.36 -4.42
CA VAL A 73 23.93 3.64 -3.61
C VAL A 73 24.62 2.35 -3.14
N ALA A 74 23.87 1.28 -2.86
CA ALA A 74 24.42 -0.01 -2.47
C ALA A 74 24.97 -0.81 -3.66
N ALA A 75 24.33 -0.73 -4.82
CA ALA A 75 24.71 -1.41 -6.06
C ALA A 75 26.06 -0.91 -6.58
N ASP A 76 26.36 0.39 -6.43
CA ASP A 76 27.69 0.93 -6.69
C ASP A 76 28.80 0.26 -5.86
N ARG A 77 28.43 -0.42 -4.76
CA ARG A 77 29.34 -1.15 -3.87
C ARG A 77 29.23 -2.67 -3.99
N MET A 78 28.20 -3.20 -4.66
CA MET A 78 27.90 -4.65 -4.73
C MET A 78 27.94 -5.15 -6.17
N THR A 79 28.77 -6.16 -6.46
CA THR A 79 28.94 -6.72 -7.81
C THR A 79 27.83 -7.69 -8.25
N ASP A 80 26.93 -8.11 -7.36
CA ASP A 80 25.94 -9.16 -7.65
C ASP A 80 24.50 -8.63 -7.80
N ALA A 81 24.08 -8.38 -9.04
CA ALA A 81 22.70 -7.97 -9.38
C ALA A 81 21.63 -8.96 -8.89
N SER A 82 21.95 -10.26 -8.82
CA SER A 82 21.00 -11.30 -8.36
C SER A 82 20.60 -11.17 -6.88
N LEU A 83 21.39 -10.46 -6.08
CA LEU A 83 21.10 -10.24 -4.67
C LEU A 83 20.06 -9.12 -4.48
N VAL A 84 20.07 -8.11 -5.36
CA VAL A 84 19.12 -6.99 -5.34
C VAL A 84 17.69 -7.49 -5.59
N ASP A 85 17.46 -8.30 -6.63
CA ASP A 85 16.14 -8.87 -6.95
C ASP A 85 15.57 -9.72 -5.80
N LYS A 86 16.44 -10.46 -5.10
CA LYS A 86 16.06 -11.26 -3.92
C LYS A 86 15.66 -10.38 -2.75
N ILE A 87 16.40 -9.29 -2.48
CA ILE A 87 16.04 -8.34 -1.42
C ILE A 87 14.69 -7.71 -1.71
N ILE A 88 14.47 -7.24 -2.94
CA ILE A 88 13.22 -6.61 -3.37
C ILE A 88 12.05 -7.56 -3.18
N SER A 89 12.17 -8.78 -3.73
CA SER A 89 11.14 -9.81 -3.62
C SER A 89 10.86 -10.18 -2.16
N SER A 90 11.90 -10.25 -1.33
CA SER A 90 11.77 -10.52 0.10
C SER A 90 11.06 -9.40 0.85
N VAL A 91 11.36 -8.13 0.54
CA VAL A 91 10.71 -6.97 1.16
C VAL A 91 9.25 -6.93 0.77
N ALA A 92 8.92 -7.08 -0.51
CA ALA A 92 7.54 -7.14 -1.00
C ALA A 92 6.76 -8.28 -0.33
N ALA A 93 7.32 -9.49 -0.29
CA ALA A 93 6.69 -10.64 0.38
C ALA A 93 6.49 -10.40 1.89
N SER A 94 7.46 -9.78 2.56
CA SER A 94 7.36 -9.49 4.00
C SER A 94 6.26 -8.47 4.32
N LEU A 95 6.12 -7.42 3.50
CA LEU A 95 5.05 -6.42 3.65
C LEU A 95 3.68 -7.06 3.43
N LEU A 96 3.56 -7.93 2.42
CA LEU A 96 2.32 -8.61 2.08
C LEU A 96 1.89 -9.61 3.17
N ILE A 97 2.84 -10.36 3.75
CA ILE A 97 2.58 -11.28 4.89
C ILE A 97 2.21 -10.51 6.15
N MET A 98 2.95 -9.44 6.47
CA MET A 98 2.68 -8.59 7.63
C MET A 98 1.26 -8.03 7.55
N TYR A 99 0.85 -7.62 6.35
CA TYR A 99 -0.50 -7.14 6.11
C TYR A 99 -1.58 -8.22 6.20
N ALA A 100 -1.39 -9.38 5.56
CA ALA A 100 -2.36 -10.48 5.66
C ALA A 100 -2.60 -10.88 7.12
N THR A 101 -1.54 -10.82 7.94
CA THR A 101 -1.60 -11.07 9.38
C THR A 101 -2.40 -9.98 10.11
N TYR A 102 -2.22 -8.71 9.74
CA TYR A 102 -3.00 -7.59 10.28
C TYR A 102 -4.50 -7.76 10.01
N MET A 103 -4.91 -8.10 8.78
CA MET A 103 -6.33 -8.31 8.46
C MET A 103 -6.93 -9.49 9.20
N ALA A 104 -6.20 -10.61 9.28
CA ALA A 104 -6.65 -11.77 10.04
C ALA A 104 -6.83 -11.42 11.52
N TRP A 105 -6.05 -10.47 12.04
CA TRP A 105 -6.22 -9.98 13.39
C TRP A 105 -7.44 -9.04 13.53
N GLU A 106 -7.60 -8.08 12.62
CA GLU A 106 -8.72 -7.11 12.63
C GLU A 106 -10.08 -7.80 12.48
N GLU A 107 -10.19 -8.75 11.54
CA GLU A 107 -11.41 -9.56 11.33
C GLU A 107 -11.68 -10.56 12.46
N GLY A 108 -10.77 -10.65 13.44
CA GLY A 108 -10.94 -11.48 14.63
C GLY A 108 -10.51 -12.94 14.46
N TRP A 109 -10.01 -13.36 13.30
CA TRP A 109 -9.57 -14.74 13.05
C TRP A 109 -8.46 -15.19 14.02
N CYS A 110 -7.57 -14.27 14.40
CA CYS A 110 -6.46 -14.58 15.31
C CYS A 110 -6.72 -14.27 16.79
N GLY A 111 -7.88 -13.73 17.18
CA GLY A 111 -8.05 -13.19 18.54
C GLY A 111 -9.46 -13.04 19.11
N GLN A 112 -10.51 -13.55 18.46
CA GLN A 112 -11.88 -13.38 18.96
C GLN A 112 -12.24 -14.18 20.22
N LYS A 113 -11.37 -15.08 20.70
CA LYS A 113 -11.69 -15.83 21.93
C LYS A 113 -11.80 -14.92 23.16
N GLU A 114 -11.06 -13.82 23.23
CA GLU A 114 -10.97 -13.02 24.47
C GLU A 114 -12.08 -11.96 24.61
N LYS A 115 -12.47 -11.30 23.51
CA LYS A 115 -13.58 -10.32 23.53
C LYS A 115 -14.93 -10.96 23.84
N SER A 116 -15.15 -12.21 23.42
CA SER A 116 -16.37 -12.96 23.77
C SER A 116 -16.44 -13.35 25.25
N ILE A 117 -15.30 -13.56 25.91
CA ILE A 117 -15.23 -13.91 27.34
C ILE A 117 -15.49 -12.66 28.19
N ILE A 118 -14.89 -11.51 27.85
CA ILE A 118 -15.12 -10.25 28.58
C ILE A 118 -16.56 -9.76 28.40
N GLN A 119 -17.14 -9.89 27.20
CA GLN A 119 -18.53 -9.52 26.95
C GLN A 119 -19.54 -10.47 27.62
N LYS A 120 -19.23 -11.77 27.71
CA LYS A 120 -20.03 -12.71 28.51
C LYS A 120 -19.89 -12.44 30.02
N ALA A 121 -18.69 -12.14 30.51
CA ALA A 121 -18.46 -11.84 31.92
C ALA A 121 -19.18 -10.55 32.37
N THR A 122 -19.22 -9.52 31.52
CA THR A 122 -19.99 -8.29 31.80
C THR A 122 -21.51 -8.49 31.68
N MET A 123 -21.99 -9.38 30.81
CA MET A 123 -23.43 -9.67 30.70
C MET A 123 -23.97 -10.47 31.91
N TYR A 124 -23.15 -11.32 32.53
CA TYR A 124 -23.54 -12.10 33.72
C TYR A 124 -23.34 -11.35 35.05
N GLY A 125 -22.53 -10.28 35.09
CA GLY A 125 -22.28 -9.50 36.31
C GLY A 125 -23.39 -8.53 36.74
N SER A 126 -24.50 -8.43 35.99
CA SER A 126 -25.57 -7.46 36.29
C SER A 126 -26.82 -8.06 36.95
N PHE A 127 -26.89 -9.38 37.16
CA PHE A 127 -27.95 -9.98 37.98
C PHE A 127 -27.39 -10.28 39.37
N GLY A 128 -27.82 -9.45 40.33
CA GLY A 128 -27.33 -9.42 41.69
C GLY A 128 -27.44 -10.76 42.43
N GLY A 129 -26.34 -11.07 43.10
CA GLY A 129 -26.22 -12.07 44.15
C GLY A 129 -24.86 -11.84 44.79
N GLU A 130 -24.84 -11.31 46.02
CA GLU A 130 -23.65 -11.22 46.87
C GLU A 130 -23.19 -12.66 47.21
N GLU A 131 -22.39 -13.26 46.34
CA GLU A 131 -21.58 -14.43 46.70
C GLU A 131 -20.11 -14.11 46.45
N GLU A 132 -19.32 -14.25 47.51
CA GLU A 132 -17.87 -14.03 47.52
C GLU A 132 -17.18 -14.84 46.40
N PRO A 133 -16.34 -14.19 45.58
CA PRO A 133 -15.64 -14.88 44.51
C PRO A 133 -14.57 -15.82 45.09
N PRO A 134 -14.46 -17.07 44.59
CA PRO A 134 -13.37 -17.97 44.97
C PRO A 134 -12.03 -17.43 44.45
N THR A 135 -11.08 -17.22 45.37
CA THR A 135 -9.69 -16.87 45.09
C THR A 135 -8.97 -18.06 44.46
N ALA A 136 -9.08 -18.19 43.13
CA ALA A 136 -8.25 -19.10 42.36
C ALA A 136 -6.95 -18.36 41.96
N ASP A 137 -5.87 -18.67 42.69
CA ASP A 137 -4.51 -18.25 42.36
C ASP A 137 -4.07 -18.91 41.03
N ILE A 138 -4.34 -18.23 39.91
CA ILE A 138 -3.80 -18.62 38.61
C ILE A 138 -2.39 -18.03 38.50
N ASN A 139 -1.39 -18.82 38.90
CA ASN A 139 0.01 -18.58 38.57
C ASN A 139 0.22 -18.79 37.06
N ILE A 140 -0.03 -17.74 36.27
CA ILE A 140 0.39 -17.69 34.86
C ILE A 140 1.90 -17.48 34.87
N VAL A 141 2.64 -18.57 34.70
CA VAL A 141 4.08 -18.55 34.45
C VAL A 141 4.28 -17.98 33.04
N GLU A 142 4.46 -16.66 32.95
CA GLU A 142 4.92 -15.99 31.74
C GLU A 142 6.34 -16.46 31.43
N LYS A 143 6.43 -17.38 30.47
CA LYS A 143 7.71 -17.74 29.84
C LYS A 143 8.09 -16.57 28.93
N GLU A 144 9.03 -15.73 29.39
CA GLU A 144 9.72 -14.76 28.54
C GLU A 144 10.50 -15.53 27.46
N GLU A 145 9.87 -15.70 26.30
CA GLU A 145 10.51 -16.22 25.11
C GLU A 145 11.44 -15.12 24.57
N GLU A 146 12.75 -15.32 24.65
CA GLU A 146 13.76 -14.37 24.14
C GLU A 146 13.50 -14.05 22.67
N LEU A 147 12.90 -12.87 22.46
CA LEU A 147 12.47 -12.41 21.15
C LEU A 147 13.71 -12.03 20.32
N SER A 148 13.95 -12.79 19.25
CA SER A 148 15.07 -12.56 18.30
C SER A 148 15.19 -11.08 17.86
N PRO A 149 16.41 -10.57 17.61
CA PRO A 149 16.63 -9.16 17.23
C PRO A 149 15.83 -8.72 15.99
N LEU A 150 15.52 -9.65 15.08
CA LEU A 150 14.67 -9.41 13.93
C LEU A 150 13.21 -9.11 14.32
N LYS A 151 12.65 -9.85 15.29
CA LYS A 151 11.30 -9.57 15.83
C LYS A 151 11.26 -8.20 16.51
N LYS A 152 12.28 -7.81 17.27
CA LYS A 152 12.36 -6.46 17.89
C LYS A 152 12.39 -5.35 16.83
N GLY A 153 13.13 -5.56 15.74
CA GLY A 153 13.15 -4.63 14.59
C GLY A 153 11.77 -4.48 13.93
N ILE A 154 11.08 -5.58 13.66
CA ILE A 154 9.73 -5.58 13.08
C ILE A 154 8.72 -4.92 14.03
N VAL A 155 8.74 -5.25 15.32
CA VAL A 155 7.84 -4.63 16.31
C VAL A 155 8.09 -3.12 16.39
N ASN A 156 9.34 -2.67 16.39
CA ASN A 156 9.65 -1.24 16.41
C ASN A 156 9.23 -0.53 15.11
N PHE A 157 9.39 -1.20 13.96
CA PHE A 157 8.87 -0.70 12.68
C PHE A 157 7.34 -0.60 12.71
N LEU A 158 6.64 -1.63 13.19
CA LEU A 158 5.19 -1.62 13.36
C LEU A 158 4.71 -0.53 14.32
N LEU A 159 5.42 -0.29 15.43
CA LEU A 159 5.11 0.80 16.35
C LEU A 159 5.35 2.18 15.73
N ASN A 160 6.39 2.33 14.90
CA ASN A 160 6.63 3.57 14.17
C ASN A 160 5.62 3.76 13.03
N LEU A 161 5.21 2.68 12.38
CA LEU A 161 4.16 2.69 11.38
C LEU A 161 2.81 3.00 12.02
N ASP A 162 2.50 2.42 13.18
CA ASP A 162 1.31 2.74 13.97
C ASP A 162 1.32 4.19 14.45
N LYS A 163 2.45 4.71 14.95
CA LYS A 163 2.59 6.14 15.24
C LYS A 163 2.41 7.01 14.01
N PHE A 164 2.94 6.58 12.86
CA PHE A 164 2.78 7.29 11.60
C PHE A 164 1.33 7.29 11.13
N LEU A 165 0.67 6.13 11.17
CA LEU A 165 -0.75 5.97 10.86
C LEU A 165 -1.59 6.80 11.82
N ASN A 166 -1.31 6.76 13.12
CA ASN A 166 -1.97 7.58 14.13
C ASN A 166 -1.73 9.07 13.88
N MET A 167 -0.53 9.49 13.50
CA MET A 167 -0.25 10.87 13.10
C MET A 167 -1.04 11.27 11.86
N VAL A 168 -1.10 10.41 10.83
CA VAL A 168 -1.90 10.62 9.60
C VAL A 168 -3.40 10.64 9.92
N CYS A 169 -3.86 9.82 10.86
CA CYS A 169 -5.23 9.81 11.39
C CYS A 169 -5.53 11.11 12.15
N CYS A 170 -4.57 11.60 12.95
CA CYS A 170 -4.70 12.81 13.78
C CYS A 170 -4.75 14.12 12.98
N VAL A 171 -4.38 14.13 11.68
CA VAL A 171 -4.52 15.31 10.80
C VAL A 171 -5.98 15.80 10.69
N ARG A 172 -6.97 15.07 11.22
CA ARG A 172 -8.40 15.43 11.13
C ARG A 172 -9.13 15.74 12.44
N GLU A 173 -8.54 15.53 13.62
CA GLU A 173 -9.33 15.57 14.87
C GLU A 173 -9.63 16.97 15.44
N GLU A 174 -9.14 18.07 14.86
CA GLU A 174 -9.37 19.40 15.47
C GLU A 174 -10.81 19.96 15.34
N GLU A 175 -11.71 19.42 14.51
CA GLU A 175 -13.04 20.04 14.28
C GLU A 175 -14.27 19.31 14.87
N THR A 176 -14.16 18.13 15.47
CA THR A 176 -15.35 17.43 16.01
C THR A 176 -15.15 17.00 17.45
N LYS A 177 -15.50 17.92 18.37
CA LYS A 177 -15.70 17.62 19.79
C LYS A 177 -16.65 16.43 19.97
N SER A 178 -16.12 15.34 20.52
CA SER A 178 -16.80 14.31 21.33
C SER A 178 -17.99 13.56 20.70
N THR A 179 -17.86 13.07 19.47
CA THR A 179 -18.66 11.91 19.04
C THR A 179 -17.77 10.66 19.07
N PRO A 180 -18.23 9.54 19.65
CA PRO A 180 -17.45 8.31 19.71
C PRO A 180 -17.05 7.92 18.28
N THR A 181 -15.74 7.79 18.06
CA THR A 181 -15.14 7.39 16.79
C THR A 181 -15.72 6.04 16.38
N ASN A 182 -16.47 6.02 15.27
CA ASN A 182 -16.99 4.77 14.73
C ASN A 182 -15.79 3.90 14.30
N PRO A 183 -15.73 2.62 14.68
CA PRO A 183 -14.65 1.71 14.32
C PRO A 183 -14.46 1.58 12.79
N ASP A 184 -15.47 1.94 12.00
CA ASP A 184 -15.44 1.90 10.53
C ASP A 184 -14.40 2.85 9.89
N ASP A 185 -13.95 3.90 10.58
CA ASP A 185 -13.03 4.89 10.01
C ASP A 185 -11.56 4.43 9.95
N GLN A 186 -11.16 3.46 10.77
CA GLN A 186 -9.78 2.94 10.79
C GLN A 186 -9.49 2.03 9.59
N GLY A 187 -10.48 1.25 9.14
CA GLY A 187 -10.33 0.35 7.99
C GLY A 187 -10.05 1.09 6.67
N VAL A 188 -10.46 2.36 6.54
CA VAL A 188 -10.29 3.13 5.29
C VAL A 188 -8.81 3.31 4.92
N ILE A 189 -7.97 3.64 5.90
CA ILE A 189 -6.55 3.95 5.64
C ILE A 189 -5.81 2.67 5.30
N VAL A 190 -6.10 1.59 6.02
CA VAL A 190 -5.53 0.27 5.75
C VAL A 190 -5.90 -0.16 4.33
N VAL A 191 -7.19 -0.13 3.99
CA VAL A 191 -7.65 -0.53 2.64
C VAL A 191 -7.03 0.34 1.54
N ALA A 192 -6.95 1.65 1.73
CA ALA A 192 -6.30 2.57 0.80
C ALA A 192 -4.80 2.28 0.63
N PHE A 193 -4.08 1.98 1.71
CA PHE A 193 -2.66 1.65 1.66
C PHE A 193 -2.37 0.41 0.80
N LEU A 194 -3.32 -0.53 0.75
CA LEU A 194 -3.13 -1.82 0.09
C LEU A 194 -3.55 -1.85 -1.35
N ALA A 195 -4.63 -1.13 -1.64
CA ALA A 195 -4.98 -0.77 -3.00
C ALA A 195 -3.76 -0.15 -3.67
N SER A 196 -2.97 0.64 -2.94
CA SER A 196 -1.77 1.27 -3.51
C SER A 196 -0.47 0.44 -3.38
N MET A 197 -0.52 -0.82 -2.95
CA MET A 197 0.69 -1.63 -2.72
C MET A 197 1.21 -2.33 -3.99
N ASP A 198 0.36 -2.66 -4.94
CA ASP A 198 0.80 -3.13 -6.27
C ASP A 198 1.46 -2.00 -7.07
N ASP A 199 0.87 -0.81 -6.96
CA ASP A 199 1.37 0.49 -7.41
C ASP A 199 2.79 0.77 -6.89
N PHE A 200 3.03 0.48 -5.61
CA PHE A 200 4.35 0.62 -5.00
C PHE A 200 5.42 -0.18 -5.75
N ILE A 201 5.13 -1.40 -6.21
CA ILE A 201 6.09 -2.23 -6.96
C ILE A 201 6.44 -1.56 -8.29
N VAL A 202 5.45 -0.99 -8.99
CA VAL A 202 5.67 -0.30 -10.25
C VAL A 202 6.47 0.99 -10.04
N TYR A 203 6.12 1.80 -9.03
CA TYR A 203 6.87 3.01 -8.69
C TYR A 203 8.30 2.71 -8.29
N PHE A 204 8.49 1.66 -7.51
CA PHE A 204 9.79 1.20 -7.10
C PHE A 204 10.64 0.77 -8.31
N THR A 205 10.06 -0.01 -9.22
CA THR A 205 10.75 -0.44 -10.46
C THR A 205 11.11 0.75 -11.35
N LEU A 206 10.21 1.72 -11.49
CA LEU A 206 10.47 2.94 -12.25
C LEU A 206 11.52 3.83 -11.60
N ALA A 207 11.49 3.98 -10.28
CA ALA A 207 12.51 4.71 -9.53
C ALA A 207 13.89 4.06 -9.69
N LEU A 208 13.97 2.73 -9.64
CA LEU A 208 15.21 1.98 -9.90
C LEU A 208 15.73 2.18 -11.33
N SER A 209 14.84 2.33 -12.32
CA SER A 209 15.26 2.49 -13.72
C SER A 209 16.06 3.78 -13.99
N GLY A 210 15.96 4.78 -13.10
CA GLY A 210 16.59 6.09 -13.26
C GLY A 210 16.07 6.92 -14.46
N GLN A 211 15.04 6.44 -15.17
CA GLN A 211 14.50 7.16 -16.34
C GLN A 211 13.66 8.39 -15.96
N ILE A 212 13.02 8.34 -14.79
CA ILE A 212 12.17 9.38 -14.23
C ILE A 212 12.78 9.79 -12.89
N ALA A 213 12.99 11.09 -12.68
CA ALA A 213 13.50 11.57 -11.40
C ALA A 213 12.45 11.39 -10.30
N TRP A 214 12.87 11.16 -9.05
CA TRP A 214 11.95 10.88 -7.94
C TRP A 214 10.86 11.96 -7.76
N TYR A 215 11.19 13.24 -7.97
CA TYR A 215 10.22 14.33 -7.83
C TYR A 215 9.22 14.38 -9.00
N GLU A 216 9.63 13.98 -10.20
CA GLU A 216 8.75 13.88 -11.39
C GLU A 216 7.73 12.77 -11.17
N LEU A 217 8.18 11.65 -10.61
CA LEU A 217 7.35 10.50 -10.26
C LEU A 217 6.34 10.88 -9.15
N VAL A 218 6.82 11.44 -8.03
CA VAL A 218 5.95 11.83 -6.90
C VAL A 218 4.90 12.86 -7.33
N LEU A 219 5.27 13.89 -8.08
CA LEU A 219 4.31 14.89 -8.56
C LEU A 219 3.29 14.29 -9.52
N GLY A 220 3.72 13.46 -10.47
CA GLY A 220 2.81 12.83 -11.43
C GLY A 220 1.83 11.86 -10.76
N VAL A 221 2.32 11.03 -9.85
CA VAL A 221 1.48 10.10 -9.07
C VAL A 221 0.50 10.85 -8.18
N MET A 222 0.94 11.93 -7.49
CA MET A 222 0.07 12.77 -6.67
C MET A 222 -1.06 13.39 -7.50
N ILE A 223 -0.76 13.94 -8.68
CA ILE A 223 -1.77 14.52 -9.58
C ILE A 223 -2.73 13.41 -10.08
N GLY A 224 -2.20 12.26 -10.52
CA GLY A 224 -3.01 11.13 -10.96
C GLY A 224 -3.95 10.61 -9.88
N ALA A 225 -3.45 10.44 -8.65
CA ALA A 225 -4.24 9.99 -7.51
C ALA A 225 -5.35 10.99 -7.15
N ALA A 226 -5.04 12.30 -7.17
CA ALA A 226 -6.03 13.34 -6.94
C ALA A 226 -7.13 13.34 -8.02
N LEU A 227 -6.78 13.09 -9.28
CA LEU A 227 -7.75 12.94 -10.38
C LEU A 227 -8.65 11.72 -10.16
N ILE A 228 -8.10 10.57 -9.78
CA ILE A 228 -8.89 9.35 -9.47
C ILE A 228 -9.86 9.64 -8.32
N ALA A 229 -9.38 10.17 -7.20
CA ALA A 229 -10.21 10.47 -6.03
C ALA A 229 -11.34 11.46 -6.37
N THR A 230 -11.04 12.49 -7.17
CA THR A 230 -12.03 13.47 -7.64
C THR A 230 -13.05 12.81 -8.57
N LEU A 231 -12.61 11.97 -9.50
CA LEU A 231 -13.47 11.27 -10.45
C LEU A 231 -14.42 10.32 -9.72
N VAL A 232 -13.93 9.52 -8.77
CA VAL A 232 -14.76 8.65 -7.92
C VAL A 232 -15.82 9.48 -7.19
N ALA A 233 -15.42 10.58 -6.56
CA ALA A 233 -16.33 11.45 -5.82
C ALA A 233 -17.44 12.02 -6.72
N ILE A 234 -17.09 12.50 -7.93
CA ILE A 234 -18.05 13.03 -8.91
C ILE A 234 -19.00 11.92 -9.41
N LEU A 235 -18.48 10.75 -9.76
CA LEU A 235 -19.29 9.63 -10.28
C LEU A 235 -20.31 9.14 -9.26
N LEU A 236 -19.92 9.07 -7.99
CA LEU A 236 -20.83 8.70 -6.89
C LEU A 236 -21.87 9.80 -6.60
N GLU A 237 -21.52 11.07 -6.77
CA GLU A 237 -22.48 12.18 -6.62
C GLU A 237 -23.47 12.23 -7.79
N SER A 238 -23.04 11.85 -8.99
CA SER A 238 -23.87 11.89 -10.19
C SER A 238 -24.91 10.76 -10.26
N SER A 239 -24.79 9.70 -9.44
CA SER A 239 -25.65 8.53 -9.54
C SER A 239 -25.92 7.86 -8.19
N ASP A 240 -27.07 8.17 -7.60
CA ASP A 240 -27.55 7.53 -6.38
C ASP A 240 -27.64 6.00 -6.53
N LYS A 241 -28.09 5.52 -7.71
CA LYS A 241 -28.18 4.09 -8.01
C LYS A 241 -26.82 3.40 -8.01
N LEU A 242 -25.78 4.07 -8.49
CA LEU A 242 -24.42 3.53 -8.49
C LEU A 242 -23.88 3.47 -7.06
N ALA A 243 -24.10 4.51 -6.26
CA ALA A 243 -23.73 4.53 -4.85
C ALA A 243 -24.41 3.41 -4.07
N ASP A 244 -25.74 3.25 -4.22
CA ASP A 244 -26.53 2.18 -3.60
C ASP A 244 -26.07 0.77 -4.01
N PHE A 245 -25.59 0.62 -5.25
CA PHE A 245 -25.07 -0.65 -5.75
C PHE A 245 -23.68 -0.95 -5.16
N ILE A 246 -22.77 0.02 -5.21
CA ILE A 246 -21.40 -0.11 -4.71
C ILE A 246 -21.38 -0.34 -3.20
N GLU A 247 -22.26 0.32 -2.44
CA GLU A 247 -22.36 0.16 -0.99
C GLU A 247 -22.68 -1.30 -0.59
N LYS A 248 -23.42 -2.02 -1.44
CA LYS A 248 -23.80 -3.42 -1.20
C LYS A 248 -22.71 -4.42 -1.54
N VAL A 249 -21.61 -4.01 -2.19
CA VAL A 249 -20.53 -4.92 -2.57
C VAL A 249 -19.64 -5.19 -1.35
N PRO A 250 -19.55 -6.44 -0.87
CA PRO A 250 -18.66 -6.77 0.24
C PRO A 250 -17.21 -6.69 -0.22
N ILE A 251 -16.39 -5.91 0.49
CA ILE A 251 -14.95 -5.72 0.21
C ILE A 251 -14.19 -7.06 0.08
N PRO A 252 -14.44 -8.10 0.93
CA PRO A 252 -13.77 -9.38 0.79
C PRO A 252 -14.00 -10.07 -0.56
N LEU A 253 -15.13 -9.82 -1.23
CA LEU A 253 -15.43 -10.41 -2.53
C LEU A 253 -14.57 -9.79 -3.64
N VAL A 254 -14.29 -8.48 -3.56
CA VAL A 254 -13.35 -7.81 -4.46
C VAL A 254 -11.94 -8.36 -4.25
N LEU A 255 -11.50 -8.46 -2.99
CA LEU A 255 -10.19 -9.02 -2.65
C LEU A 255 -10.04 -10.47 -3.12
N PHE A 256 -11.07 -11.29 -2.95
CA PHE A 256 -11.07 -12.67 -3.43
C PHE A 256 -10.99 -12.75 -4.96
N GLY A 257 -11.72 -11.89 -5.67
CA GLY A 257 -11.65 -11.78 -7.13
C GLY A 257 -10.25 -11.41 -7.62
N LEU A 258 -9.62 -10.42 -6.98
CA LEU A 258 -8.25 -9.99 -7.29
C LEU A 258 -7.24 -11.11 -6.99
N ALA A 259 -7.34 -11.76 -5.83
CA ALA A 259 -6.47 -12.88 -5.46
C ALA A 259 -6.61 -14.05 -6.45
N ALA A 260 -7.84 -14.42 -6.82
CA ALA A 260 -8.09 -15.44 -7.82
C ALA A 260 -7.49 -15.06 -9.19
N PHE A 261 -7.62 -13.80 -9.60
CA PHE A 261 -7.01 -13.29 -10.82
C PHE A 261 -5.49 -13.40 -10.81
N ILE A 262 -4.83 -13.01 -9.71
CA ILE A 262 -3.37 -13.11 -9.54
C ILE A 262 -2.91 -14.57 -9.61
N ILE A 263 -3.64 -15.49 -8.96
CA ILE A 263 -3.33 -16.92 -9.04
C ILE A 263 -3.46 -17.40 -10.49
N VAL A 264 -4.58 -17.11 -11.16
CA VAL A 264 -4.78 -17.55 -12.55
C VAL A 264 -3.72 -16.95 -13.49
N SER A 265 -3.33 -15.69 -13.33
CA SER A 265 -2.32 -15.05 -14.17
C SER A 265 -0.92 -15.63 -13.95
N ALA A 266 -0.58 -16.01 -12.71
CA ALA A 266 0.65 -16.72 -12.39
C ALA A 266 0.71 -18.12 -13.02
N TRP A 267 -0.39 -18.88 -12.99
CA TRP A 267 -0.44 -20.26 -13.50
C TRP A 267 -0.60 -20.36 -15.02
N THR A 268 -1.26 -19.40 -15.66
CA THR A 268 -1.44 -19.38 -17.13
C THR A 268 -0.18 -18.96 -17.88
N GLY A 269 0.89 -18.57 -17.19
CA GLY A 269 2.16 -18.21 -17.82
C GLY A 269 2.12 -16.92 -18.63
N MET A 270 1.04 -16.13 -18.54
CA MET A 270 0.96 -14.82 -19.18
C MET A 270 2.05 -13.86 -18.70
N ALA A 271 2.51 -14.02 -17.45
CA ALA A 271 3.65 -13.27 -16.91
C ALA A 271 5.01 -13.72 -17.49
N GLY A 272 5.13 -14.98 -17.94
CA GLY A 272 6.40 -15.55 -18.38
C GLY A 272 6.79 -15.26 -19.83
N HIS A 273 5.83 -14.95 -20.71
CA HIS A 273 6.11 -14.71 -22.13
C HIS A 273 6.57 -13.29 -22.46
N SER A 274 6.43 -12.32 -21.54
CA SER A 274 6.70 -10.90 -21.84
C SER A 274 8.09 -10.39 -21.42
N ILE A 275 8.88 -11.18 -20.68
CA ILE A 275 10.27 -10.85 -20.30
C ILE A 275 11.28 -11.67 -21.12
N GLY A 276 10.83 -12.27 -22.21
CA GLY A 276 11.68 -12.74 -23.30
C GLY A 276 12.10 -11.59 -24.22
N ILE A 277 12.49 -10.42 -23.68
CA ILE A 277 13.23 -9.44 -24.48
C ILE A 277 14.63 -10.03 -24.65
N SER A 278 14.72 -10.88 -25.68
CA SER A 278 15.83 -11.09 -26.57
C SER A 278 17.13 -10.52 -26.04
N HIS A 279 17.93 -11.39 -25.43
CA HIS A 279 19.37 -11.24 -25.20
C HIS A 279 20.13 -11.18 -26.55
N HIS A 280 19.67 -10.35 -27.49
CA HIS A 280 20.19 -10.22 -28.84
C HIS A 280 21.25 -9.12 -28.97
N HIS A 281 21.67 -8.53 -27.85
CA HIS A 281 22.69 -7.48 -27.84
C HIS A 281 24.01 -8.00 -27.25
N ASN A 282 24.65 -8.92 -27.97
CA ASN A 282 26.09 -9.16 -27.82
C ASN A 282 26.77 -9.62 -29.12
N GLN A 283 26.36 -9.07 -30.28
CA GLN A 283 27.08 -9.27 -31.55
C GLN A 283 27.80 -8.04 -32.11
N ASP A 284 27.58 -6.84 -31.57
CA ASP A 284 28.25 -5.62 -32.10
C ASP A 284 29.63 -5.33 -31.47
N GLY A 285 30.05 -6.12 -30.48
CA GLY A 285 31.36 -5.96 -29.82
C GLY A 285 32.56 -6.42 -30.66
N ASP A 286 32.35 -7.28 -31.67
CA ASP A 286 33.47 -7.92 -32.39
C ASP A 286 33.88 -7.15 -33.68
N SER A 287 33.03 -6.26 -34.17
CA SER A 287 33.32 -5.47 -35.38
C SER A 287 34.31 -4.32 -35.15
N ARG A 288 34.44 -3.81 -33.91
CA ARG A 288 35.39 -2.72 -33.60
C ARG A 288 36.83 -3.19 -33.37
N ARG A 289 37.07 -4.48 -33.10
CA ARG A 289 38.45 -4.99 -32.92
C ARG A 289 39.17 -5.25 -34.24
N ARG A 290 38.47 -5.33 -35.38
CA ARG A 290 39.10 -5.58 -36.69
C ARG A 290 39.58 -4.31 -37.42
N LEU A 291 39.20 -3.12 -36.96
CA LEU A 291 39.60 -1.85 -37.60
C LEU A 291 40.86 -1.22 -36.97
N GLY A 292 41.29 -1.68 -35.79
CA GLY A 292 42.50 -1.18 -35.12
C GLY A 292 43.82 -1.86 -35.50
N GLN A 293 43.80 -2.84 -36.41
CA GLN A 293 44.99 -3.63 -36.77
C GLN A 293 45.54 -3.32 -38.17
N ARG A 294 45.11 -2.20 -38.77
CA ARG A 294 45.59 -1.72 -40.07
C ARG A 294 46.12 -0.28 -40.01
N TYR A 295 46.91 0.05 -39.01
CA TYR A 295 47.84 1.19 -39.08
C TYR A 295 49.07 0.90 -38.22
#